data_AF-K6UZV3-F1
#
_entry.id   AF-K6UZV3-F1
#
_cell.length_a   1.000
_cell.length_b   1.000
_cell.length_c   1.000
_cell.angle_alpha   90.00
_cell.angle_beta   90.00
_cell.angle_gamma   90.00
#
_symmetry.space_group_name_H-M   'P 1'
#
loop_
_entity.id
_entity.type
_entity.pdbx_description
1 polymer ?
#
loop_
_entity_poly.entity_id
_entity_poly.type
_entity_poly.pdbx_seq_one_letter_code
_entity_poly.pdbx_strand_id
1 'polypeptide(L)'
;MTARAAARVGFLADVFTCAPEGGIGYWSRCSHYQWTSDQRAVIADLDEVEHTITLDTIARGITAIIGGDTALAEGHRRRIAAASPGDATGLDTADADTIVQTALFGHPIYG
;
A
#
# COMPACT_ATOMS: atom_id res chain seq x y z
N MET A 1 2.00 15.03 -18.99
CA MET A 1 2.34 13.84 -18.18
C MET A 1 3.33 12.99 -18.97
N THR A 2 4.43 12.51 -18.37
CA THR A 2 5.45 11.71 -19.08
C THR A 2 5.15 10.22 -18.98
N ALA A 3 5.74 9.39 -19.86
CA ALA A 3 5.58 7.93 -19.81
C ALA A 3 6.02 7.35 -18.44
N ARG A 4 7.09 7.90 -17.86
CA ARG A 4 7.57 7.53 -16.51
C ARG A 4 6.56 7.88 -15.41
N ALA A 5 5.89 9.03 -15.53
CA ALA A 5 4.85 9.41 -14.58
C ALA A 5 3.62 8.51 -14.69
N ALA A 6 3.21 8.16 -15.92
CA ALA A 6 2.09 7.22 -16.14
C ALA A 6 2.40 5.82 -15.60
N ALA A 7 3.61 5.30 -15.85
CA ALA A 7 4.05 4.02 -15.30
C ALA A 7 4.07 4.02 -13.77
N ARG A 8 4.51 5.12 -13.14
CA ARG A 8 4.49 5.25 -11.68
C ARG A 8 3.06 5.25 -11.14
N VAL A 9 2.13 5.94 -11.79
CA VAL A 9 0.72 5.95 -11.39
C VAL A 9 0.11 4.55 -11.51
N GLY A 10 0.35 3.85 -12.63
CA GLY A 10 -0.10 2.47 -12.82
C GLY A 10 0.40 1.53 -11.72
N PHE A 11 1.70 1.55 -11.45
CA PHE A 11 2.31 0.78 -10.36
C PHE A 11 1.66 1.05 -8.99
N LEU A 12 1.44 2.31 -8.64
CA LEU A 12 0.80 2.66 -7.38
C LEU A 12 -0.67 2.20 -7.34
N ALA A 13 -1.37 2.26 -8.47
CA ALA A 13 -2.75 1.80 -8.60
C ALA A 13 -2.85 0.27 -8.48
N ASP A 14 -1.89 -0.48 -9.01
CA ASP A 14 -1.84 -1.93 -8.88
C ASP A 14 -1.68 -2.34 -7.41
N VAL A 15 -0.74 -1.71 -6.69
CA VAL A 15 -0.56 -1.94 -5.25
C VAL A 15 -1.80 -1.49 -4.46
N PHE A 16 -2.37 -0.33 -4.80
CA PHE A 16 -3.58 0.19 -4.19
C PHE A 16 -4.76 -0.78 -4.35
N THR A 17 -4.90 -1.44 -5.49
CA THR A 17 -6.00 -2.38 -5.78
C THR A 17 -5.77 -3.70 -5.04
N CYS A 18 -4.52 -4.17 -5.03
CA CYS A 18 -4.12 -5.41 -4.37
C CYS A 18 -4.42 -5.40 -2.86
N ALA A 19 -4.25 -4.25 -2.20
CA ALA A 19 -4.42 -4.16 -0.75
C ALA A 19 -5.88 -4.39 -0.27
N PRO A 20 -6.89 -3.59 -0.68
CA PRO A 20 -8.28 -3.76 -0.25
C PRO A 20 -8.93 -5.02 -0.82
N GLU A 21 -8.54 -5.48 -2.01
CA GLU A 21 -9.10 -6.70 -2.62
C GLU A 21 -8.44 -7.99 -2.11
N GLY A 22 -7.18 -7.88 -1.69
CA GLY A 22 -6.34 -9.01 -1.36
C GLY A 22 -6.19 -9.34 0.12
N GLY A 23 -6.53 -8.41 1.03
CA GLY A 23 -6.54 -8.75 2.46
C GLY A 23 -6.21 -7.67 3.49
N ILE A 24 -6.41 -6.37 3.25
CA ILE A 24 -6.56 -5.39 4.36
C ILE A 24 -7.89 -5.65 5.12
N GLY A 25 -8.20 -6.90 5.45
CA GLY A 25 -9.56 -7.36 5.77
C GLY A 25 -9.66 -8.23 7.02
N TYR A 26 -8.53 -8.60 7.64
CA TYR A 26 -8.56 -9.29 8.94
C TYR A 26 -8.44 -8.32 10.13
N TRP A 27 -7.94 -7.11 9.89
CA TRP A 27 -7.83 -6.05 10.91
C TRP A 27 -8.63 -4.79 10.59
N SER A 28 -9.29 -4.74 9.43
CA SER A 28 -10.05 -3.55 9.02
C SER A 28 -11.33 -3.90 8.25
N ARG A 29 -12.30 -2.99 8.29
CA ARG A 29 -13.52 -3.02 7.49
C ARG A 29 -13.51 -1.89 6.47
N CYS A 30 -13.63 -2.23 5.18
CA CYS A 30 -13.77 -1.25 4.11
C CYS A 30 -15.21 -0.71 4.06
N SER A 31 -15.39 0.61 4.20
CA SER A 31 -16.68 1.30 4.11
C SER A 31 -16.88 1.99 2.76
N HIS A 32 -15.80 2.30 2.05
CA HIS A 32 -15.81 2.93 0.74
C HIS A 32 -14.63 2.46 -0.11
N TYR A 33 -14.87 2.17 -1.39
CA TYR A 33 -13.83 1.78 -2.33
C TYR A 33 -14.13 2.30 -3.73
N GLN A 34 -13.17 3.06 -4.29
CA GLN A 34 -13.21 3.59 -5.64
C GLN A 34 -11.83 3.41 -6.28
N TRP A 35 -11.76 2.67 -7.39
CA TRP A 35 -10.50 2.24 -8.01
C TRP A 35 -10.19 2.90 -9.37
N THR A 36 -11.10 3.73 -9.89
CA THR A 36 -11.06 4.21 -11.29
C THR A 36 -10.30 5.52 -11.49
N SER A 37 -10.92 6.66 -11.20
CA SER A 37 -10.45 8.00 -11.63
C SER A 37 -9.89 8.87 -10.48
N ASP A 38 -10.14 8.46 -9.24
CA ASP A 38 -9.60 9.00 -7.99
C ASP A 38 -9.49 7.82 -7.01
N GLN A 39 -8.38 7.06 -7.10
CA GLN A 39 -8.22 5.86 -6.28
C GLN A 39 -8.27 6.22 -4.80
N ARG A 40 -9.33 5.75 -4.14
CA ARG A 40 -9.61 6.03 -2.73
C ARG A 40 -10.30 4.86 -2.08
N ALA A 41 -9.84 4.49 -0.89
CA ALA A 41 -10.57 3.61 0.01
C ALA A 41 -10.70 4.26 1.39
N VAL A 42 -11.81 3.99 2.06
CA VAL A 42 -12.00 4.30 3.49
C VAL A 42 -12.13 2.98 4.21
N ILE A 43 -11.26 2.77 5.19
CA ILE A 43 -11.25 1.59 6.05
C ILE A 43 -11.41 2.03 7.51
N ALA A 44 -12.00 1.20 8.34
CA ALA A 44 -12.00 1.35 9.79
C ALA A 44 -11.19 0.20 10.40
N ASP A 45 -10.25 0.49 11.30
CA ASP A 45 -9.50 -0.53 12.03
C ASP A 45 -10.32 -1.17 13.17
N LEU A 46 -9.69 -2.03 13.97
CA LEU A 46 -10.34 -2.73 15.09
C LEU A 46 -10.79 -1.80 16.22
N ASP A 47 -10.22 -0.60 16.31
CA ASP A 47 -10.61 0.44 17.27
C ASP A 47 -11.67 1.40 16.68
N GLU A 48 -12.27 1.02 15.54
CA GLU A 48 -13.23 1.81 14.77
C GLU A 48 -12.67 3.16 14.27
N VAL A 49 -11.34 3.31 14.19
CA VAL A 49 -10.70 4.51 13.65
C VAL A 49 -10.69 4.45 12.13
N GLU A 50 -11.25 5.47 11.48
CA GLU A 50 -11.29 5.57 10.04
C GLU A 50 -9.98 6.10 9.44
N HIS A 51 -9.51 5.43 8.38
CA HIS A 51 -8.33 5.77 7.61
C HIS A 51 -8.67 5.90 6.14
N THR A 52 -8.10 6.92 5.48
CA THR A 52 -8.21 7.09 4.03
C THR A 52 -6.95 6.59 3.34
N ILE A 53 -7.12 5.67 2.39
CA ILE A 53 -6.05 5.13 1.55
C ILE A 53 -6.19 5.77 0.16
N THR A 54 -5.11 6.38 -0.32
CA THR A 54 -4.97 6.91 -1.69
C THR A 54 -3.64 6.44 -2.30
N LEU A 55 -3.38 6.78 -3.56
CA LEU A 55 -2.06 6.52 -4.17
C LEU A 55 -0.91 7.20 -3.40
N ASP A 56 -1.15 8.33 -2.75
CA ASP A 56 -0.15 9.00 -1.91
C ASP A 56 0.13 8.22 -0.63
N THR A 57 -0.88 7.56 -0.06
CA THR A 57 -0.71 6.62 1.06
C THR A 57 0.21 5.48 0.63
N ILE A 58 -0.02 4.87 -0.54
CA ILE A 58 0.84 3.82 -1.09
C ILE A 58 2.28 4.32 -1.31
N ALA A 59 2.44 5.49 -1.96
CA ALA A 59 3.74 6.06 -2.25
C ALA A 59 4.54 6.35 -0.97
N ARG A 60 3.88 6.86 0.07
CA ARG A 60 4.47 7.13 1.39
C ARG A 60 4.91 5.83 2.08
N GLY A 61 4.08 4.80 2.08
CA GLY A 61 4.42 3.49 2.64
C GLY A 61 5.66 2.88 1.99
N ILE A 62 5.69 2.85 0.65
CA ILE A 62 6.85 2.36 -0.12
C ILE A 62 8.12 3.16 0.20
N THR A 63 7.99 4.50 0.31
CA THR A 63 9.13 5.38 0.61
C THR A 63 9.70 5.09 1.99
N ALA A 64 8.86 4.96 3.02
CA ALA A 64 9.28 4.63 4.38
C ALA A 64 9.95 3.25 4.47
N ILE A 65 9.41 2.25 3.75
CA ILE A 65 9.98 0.90 3.70
C ILE A 65 11.37 0.90 3.08
N ILE A 66 11.53 1.55 1.93
CA ILE A 66 12.82 1.63 1.22
C ILE A 66 13.82 2.48 1.99
N GLY A 67 13.36 3.55 2.64
CA GLY A 67 14.18 4.43 3.47
C GLY A 67 14.73 3.75 4.74
N GLY A 68 14.13 2.63 5.16
CA GLY A 68 14.51 1.94 6.39
C GLY A 68 13.87 2.52 7.65
N ASP A 69 12.81 3.33 7.49
CA ASP A 69 12.10 3.99 8.60
C ASP A 69 11.22 3.01 9.39
N THR A 70 11.09 1.76 8.92
CA THR A 70 10.28 0.71 9.54
C THR A 70 11.06 -0.59 9.74
N ALA A 71 10.80 -1.25 10.87
CA ALA A 71 11.37 -2.53 11.23
C ALA A 71 10.66 -3.67 10.48
N LEU A 72 11.16 -3.97 9.28
CA LEU A 72 10.71 -5.07 8.44
C LEU A 72 11.82 -6.10 8.19
N ALA A 73 11.40 -7.35 7.98
CA ALA A 73 12.29 -8.40 7.51
C ALA A 73 12.97 -7.98 6.20
N GLU A 74 14.29 -8.15 6.12
CA GLU A 74 15.09 -7.65 4.99
C GLU A 74 14.64 -8.23 3.63
N GLY A 75 14.20 -9.49 3.59
CA GLY A 75 13.65 -10.09 2.38
C GLY A 75 12.40 -9.36 1.87
N HIS A 76 11.51 -8.97 2.78
CA HIS A 76 10.27 -8.25 2.48
C HIS A 76 10.60 -6.84 1.93
N ARG A 77 11.48 -6.10 2.62
CA ARG A 77 11.97 -4.79 2.16
C ARG A 77 12.56 -4.86 0.75
N ARG A 78 13.38 -5.89 0.47
CA ARG A 78 14.01 -6.06 -0.85
C ARG A 78 13.01 -6.32 -1.97
N ARG A 79 11.94 -7.09 -1.73
CA ARG A 79 10.88 -7.31 -2.73
C ARG A 79 10.20 -5.99 -3.10
N ILE A 80 9.78 -5.21 -2.10
CA ILE A 80 9.14 -3.90 -2.30
C ILE A 80 10.09 -2.93 -3.01
N ALA A 81 11.36 -2.90 -2.62
CA ALA A 81 12.38 -2.07 -3.26
C ALA A 81 12.60 -2.45 -4.74
N ALA A 82 12.61 -3.74 -5.05
CA ALA A 82 12.77 -4.24 -6.42
C ALA A 82 11.58 -3.90 -7.32
N ALA A 83 10.37 -3.84 -6.77
CA ALA A 83 9.13 -3.49 -7.47
C ALA A 83 8.96 -1.96 -7.72
N SER A 84 9.50 -1.12 -6.81
CA SER A 84 9.36 0.34 -6.83
C SER A 84 9.70 1.07 -8.15
N PRO A 85 10.62 0.60 -9.01
CA PRO A 85 10.82 1.19 -10.34
C PRO A 85 9.56 1.24 -11.22
N GLY A 86 8.54 0.43 -10.94
CA GLY A 86 7.23 0.50 -11.57
C GLY A 86 6.61 -0.84 -11.97
N ASP A 87 7.01 -1.94 -11.33
CA ASP A 87 6.49 -3.28 -11.63
C ASP A 87 5.98 -3.95 -10.35
N ALA A 88 4.65 -4.06 -10.23
CA ALA A 88 4.00 -4.64 -9.06
C ALA A 88 3.86 -6.17 -9.14
N THR A 89 4.26 -6.83 -10.23
CA THR A 89 4.03 -8.28 -10.47
C THR A 89 4.62 -9.16 -9.37
N GLY A 90 5.70 -8.73 -8.74
CA GLY A 90 6.37 -9.47 -7.66
C GLY A 90 5.81 -9.20 -6.26
N LEU A 91 4.77 -8.36 -6.13
CA LEU A 91 4.13 -8.02 -4.87
C LEU A 91 2.86 -8.84 -4.68
N ASP A 92 2.71 -9.36 -3.47
CA ASP A 92 1.50 -10.06 -3.04
C ASP A 92 0.64 -9.17 -2.12
N THR A 93 -0.46 -9.74 -1.63
CA THR A 93 -1.42 -9.05 -0.77
C THR A 93 -0.82 -8.69 0.59
N ALA A 94 0.15 -9.45 1.09
CA ALA A 94 0.85 -9.16 2.33
C ALA A 94 1.86 -8.03 2.16
N ASP A 95 2.52 -7.92 0.99
CA ASP A 95 3.33 -6.76 0.63
C ASP A 95 2.46 -5.49 0.57
N ALA A 96 1.30 -5.58 -0.07
CA ALA A 96 0.36 -4.46 -0.20
C ALA A 96 -0.20 -4.01 1.16
N ASP A 97 -0.57 -4.95 2.03
CA ASP A 97 -1.00 -4.68 3.40
C ASP A 97 0.12 -4.03 4.24
N THR A 98 1.35 -4.56 4.15
CA THR A 98 2.53 -4.01 4.83
C THR A 98 2.79 -2.56 4.42
N ILE A 99 2.66 -2.24 3.13
CA ILE A 99 2.79 -0.88 2.60
C ILE A 99 1.74 0.05 3.21
N VAL A 100 0.47 -0.38 3.25
CA VAL A 100 -0.62 0.43 3.81
C VAL A 100 -0.45 0.64 5.31
N GLN A 101 -0.19 -0.42 6.08
CA GLN A 101 0.02 -0.31 7.52
C GLN A 101 1.22 0.57 7.85
N THR A 102 2.33 0.44 7.10
CA THR A 102 3.49 1.32 7.29
C THR A 102 3.16 2.78 6.98
N ALA A 103 2.33 3.04 5.96
CA ALA A 103 1.92 4.40 5.62
C ALA A 103 1.02 5.04 6.68
N LEU A 104 0.15 4.24 7.33
CA LEU A 104 -0.81 4.71 8.33
C LEU A 104 -0.20 4.81 9.72
N PHE A 105 0.61 3.82 10.11
CA PHE A 105 1.05 3.61 11.49
C PHE A 105 2.57 3.74 11.67
N GLY A 106 3.34 3.88 10.59
CA GLY A 106 4.81 3.92 10.61
C GLY A 106 5.47 2.54 10.65
N HIS A 107 4.75 1.49 11.05
CA HIS A 107 5.16 0.09 10.94
C HIS A 107 3.94 -0.83 10.89
N PRO A 108 4.06 -2.09 10.45
CA PRO A 108 2.96 -3.05 10.56
C PRO A 108 2.61 -3.30 12.03
N ILE A 109 1.31 -3.31 12.32
CA ILE A 109 0.73 -3.59 13.64
C ILE A 109 0.00 -4.94 13.61
N TYR A 110 -0.68 -5.22 12.50
CA TYR A 110 -1.52 -6.39 12.28
C TYR A 110 -0.87 -7.37 11.32
N GLY A 111 -1.23 -8.66 11.39
CA GLY A 111 -0.65 -9.73 10.56
C GLY A 111 -1.62 -10.86 10.28
#